data_AF-A0A3R7F6I1-F1
#
_entry.id   AF-A0A3R7F6I1-F1
#
_cell.length_a   1.000
_cell.length_b   1.000
_cell.length_c   1.000
_cell.angle_alpha   90.00
_cell.angle_beta   90.00
_cell.angle_gamma   90.00
#
_symmetry.space_group_name_H-M   'P 1'
#
loop_
_entity.id
_entity.type
_entity.pdbx_description
1 polymer ?
#
loop_
_entity_poly.entity_id
_entity_poly.type
_entity_poly.pdbx_seq_one_letter_code
_entity_poly.pdbx_strand_id
1 'polypeptide(L)'
;GAIVCSGAILRHGAVVQEGCLIAHGVVVGPNFVVPSHTKLTTVRRVAVDDGFSDEDEDADDTTEEATDEAWNPAHVGVGGVGRVWTLEDEGGADSDVDDDDGEDAATRLEQLKLTLIGAPDLVAKQRNRLASWDALSSSDDEEAAAPFDDEDPLDGFVRVVMDMVVSGDHGGDGVDNLFLEIKSYKFAQNRSFADCLAAILPGLCNLIPRANKTDMQILALLKPKLEKWSSVVLKCVMGDVERVAIVEILAAYCLEPANAATYSGLFRFILQIAYDLEWVTEDNIFEWEDNQDAPGHPSLVQDAAVQEFLEWLRGDDESDDEDDDE
;
A
#
# COMPACT_ATOMS: atom_id res chain seq x y z
N GLY A 1 -35.89 -10.60 -9.87
CA GLY A 1 -36.16 -10.97 -8.46
C GLY A 1 -35.75 -9.83 -7.55
N ALA A 2 -36.25 -9.76 -6.31
CA ALA A 2 -35.90 -8.72 -5.34
C ALA A 2 -35.45 -9.36 -4.02
N ILE A 3 -34.56 -8.68 -3.29
CA ILE A 3 -34.08 -9.11 -1.97
C ILE A 3 -34.77 -8.26 -0.92
N VAL A 4 -35.45 -8.92 0.02
CA VAL A 4 -36.15 -8.27 1.13
C VAL A 4 -35.55 -8.77 2.42
N CYS A 5 -34.86 -7.89 3.14
CA CYS A 5 -34.21 -8.22 4.40
C CYS A 5 -35.22 -8.33 5.54
N SER A 6 -34.77 -8.85 6.69
CA SER A 6 -35.60 -8.99 7.88
C SER A 6 -36.22 -7.65 8.30
N GLY A 7 -37.46 -7.68 8.82
CA GLY A 7 -38.11 -6.48 9.35
C GLY A 7 -38.60 -5.45 8.31
N ALA A 8 -38.42 -5.68 7.01
CA ALA A 8 -39.02 -4.84 5.98
C ALA A 8 -40.54 -5.09 5.85
N ILE A 9 -41.32 -4.04 5.60
CA ILE A 9 -42.79 -4.11 5.49
C ILE A 9 -43.25 -3.52 4.15
N LEU A 10 -43.92 -4.34 3.33
CA LEU A 10 -44.56 -3.89 2.09
C LEU A 10 -46.06 -3.71 2.35
N ARG A 11 -46.58 -2.47 2.28
CA ARG A 11 -48.00 -2.19 2.49
C ARG A 11 -48.86 -2.62 1.29
N HIS A 12 -50.18 -2.65 1.49
CA HIS A 12 -51.13 -3.09 0.47
C HIS A 12 -50.91 -2.36 -0.87
N GLY A 13 -50.77 -3.14 -1.94
CA GLY A 13 -50.67 -2.62 -3.31
C GLY A 13 -49.27 -2.11 -3.67
N ALA A 14 -48.30 -2.18 -2.76
CA ALA A 14 -46.91 -1.89 -3.09
C ALA A 14 -46.37 -2.92 -4.11
N VAL A 15 -45.65 -2.44 -5.12
CA VAL A 15 -45.03 -3.27 -6.15
C VAL A 15 -43.53 -3.05 -6.10
N VAL A 16 -42.77 -4.11 -5.88
CA VAL A 16 -41.30 -4.06 -5.91
C VAL A 16 -40.83 -4.65 -7.24
N GLN A 17 -40.22 -3.82 -8.07
CA GLN A 17 -39.71 -4.24 -9.37
C GLN A 17 -38.43 -5.09 -9.21
N GLU A 18 -37.94 -5.65 -10.31
CA GLU A 18 -36.77 -6.53 -10.27
C GLU A 18 -35.48 -5.81 -9.85
N GLY A 19 -34.54 -6.55 -9.25
CA GLY A 19 -33.27 -6.04 -8.80
C GLY A 19 -33.34 -5.16 -7.55
N CYS A 20 -34.51 -4.96 -6.93
CA CYS A 20 -34.58 -4.14 -5.73
C CYS A 20 -33.93 -4.83 -4.51
N LEU A 21 -33.31 -4.04 -3.64
CA LEU A 21 -32.82 -4.46 -2.33
C LEU A 21 -33.48 -3.62 -1.25
N ILE A 22 -34.26 -4.26 -0.39
CA ILE A 22 -35.00 -3.62 0.69
C ILE A 22 -34.31 -3.98 2.01
N ALA A 23 -33.57 -3.04 2.59
CA ALA A 23 -32.81 -3.27 3.81
C ALA A 23 -33.72 -3.43 5.05
N HIS A 24 -33.08 -3.75 6.17
CA HIS A 24 -33.76 -4.00 7.43
C HIS A 24 -34.59 -2.79 7.90
N GLY A 25 -35.85 -3.05 8.28
CA GLY A 25 -36.75 -2.03 8.86
C GLY A 25 -37.35 -1.03 7.87
N VAL A 26 -37.13 -1.18 6.56
CA VAL A 26 -37.74 -0.31 5.53
C VAL A 26 -39.24 -0.61 5.40
N VAL A 27 -40.05 0.44 5.31
CA VAL A 27 -41.50 0.32 5.06
C VAL A 27 -41.84 0.97 3.72
N VAL A 28 -42.41 0.20 2.80
CA VAL A 28 -42.94 0.72 1.53
C VAL A 28 -44.43 1.03 1.69
N GLY A 29 -44.80 2.26 1.40
CA GLY A 29 -46.15 2.82 1.44
C GLY A 29 -47.15 2.11 0.53
N PRO A 30 -48.47 2.26 0.77
CA PRO A 30 -49.48 1.57 -0.01
C PRO A 30 -49.51 2.08 -1.46
N ASN A 31 -49.75 1.19 -2.41
CA ASN A 31 -49.79 1.48 -3.85
C ASN A 31 -48.51 2.14 -4.43
N PHE A 32 -47.38 2.05 -3.74
CA PHE A 32 -46.12 2.59 -4.23
C PHE A 32 -45.36 1.56 -5.08
N VAL A 33 -44.83 2.00 -6.22
CA VAL A 33 -44.02 1.15 -7.09
C VAL A 33 -42.56 1.50 -6.89
N VAL A 34 -41.79 0.59 -6.29
CA VAL A 34 -40.34 0.72 -6.17
C VAL A 34 -39.73 0.42 -7.54
N PRO A 35 -39.01 1.36 -8.18
CA PRO A 35 -38.40 1.16 -9.50
C PRO A 35 -37.36 0.04 -9.50
N SER A 36 -37.13 -0.59 -10.65
CA SER A 36 -36.14 -1.67 -10.78
C SER A 36 -34.75 -1.21 -10.32
N HIS A 37 -33.98 -2.12 -9.74
CA HIS A 37 -32.61 -1.87 -9.27
C HIS A 37 -32.46 -0.78 -8.18
N THR A 38 -33.53 -0.49 -7.44
CA THR A 38 -33.49 0.48 -6.33
C THR A 38 -33.06 -0.18 -5.02
N LYS A 39 -32.14 0.45 -4.30
CA LYS A 39 -31.75 0.07 -2.93
C LYS A 39 -32.44 1.00 -1.93
N LEU A 40 -33.12 0.44 -0.93
CA LEU A 40 -33.76 1.20 0.15
C LEU A 40 -33.09 0.90 1.48
N THR A 41 -32.80 1.94 2.27
CA THR A 41 -32.17 1.85 3.60
C THR A 41 -32.86 2.74 4.62
N THR A 42 -32.79 2.34 5.89
CA THR A 42 -33.20 3.15 7.06
C THR A 42 -32.02 3.88 7.71
N VAL A 43 -30.79 3.69 7.22
CA VAL A 43 -29.60 4.40 7.70
C VAL A 43 -29.70 5.88 7.31
N ARG A 44 -29.69 6.76 8.32
CA ARG A 44 -29.64 8.22 8.11
C ARG A 44 -28.26 8.61 7.59
N ARG A 45 -28.17 9.64 6.75
CA ARG A 45 -26.87 10.23 6.41
C ARG A 45 -26.27 10.79 7.70
N VAL A 46 -25.10 10.29 8.07
CA VAL A 46 -24.22 10.98 9.00
C VAL A 46 -23.45 11.94 8.12
N ALA A 47 -23.53 13.24 8.39
CA ALA A 47 -22.56 14.17 7.79
C ALA A 47 -21.19 13.70 8.26
N VAL A 48 -20.31 13.37 7.32
CA VAL A 48 -18.90 13.20 7.64
C VAL A 48 -18.41 14.56 8.11
N ASP A 49 -18.23 14.70 9.42
CA ASP A 49 -17.37 15.71 10.02
C ASP A 49 -15.95 15.31 9.63
N ASP A 50 -15.50 15.87 8.51
CA ASP A 50 -14.12 15.87 8.10
C ASP A 50 -13.35 16.67 9.15
N GLY A 51 -12.70 15.96 10.08
CA GLY A 51 -11.97 16.49 11.24
C GLY A 51 -10.76 17.38 10.90
N PHE A 52 -10.96 18.40 10.08
CA PHE A 52 -10.13 19.56 9.83
C PHE A 52 -10.92 20.81 10.26
N SER A 53 -11.18 20.96 11.56
CA SER A 53 -11.35 22.30 12.14
C SER A 53 -10.06 22.65 12.87
N ASP A 54 -9.26 23.51 12.25
CA ASP A 54 -8.20 24.23 12.94
C ASP A 54 -8.82 24.95 14.16
N GLU A 55 -8.09 24.90 15.28
CA GLU A 55 -8.37 25.67 16.47
C GLU A 55 -8.46 27.17 16.12
N ASP A 56 -9.65 27.76 16.20
CA ASP A 56 -9.84 29.13 16.69
C ASP A 56 -11.30 29.40 17.09
N GLU A 57 -11.42 30.16 18.17
CA GLU A 57 -12.59 30.46 18.99
C GLU A 57 -13.81 31.03 18.22
N ASP A 58 -15.00 30.46 18.41
CA ASP A 58 -16.19 31.13 18.96
C ASP A 58 -17.46 30.26 18.82
N ALA A 59 -18.30 30.34 19.85
CA ALA A 59 -19.50 29.54 20.07
C ALA A 59 -20.57 29.62 18.96
N ASP A 60 -21.11 28.47 18.55
CA ASP A 60 -22.54 28.16 18.66
C ASP A 60 -22.76 26.64 18.58
N ASP A 61 -23.26 26.06 19.68
CA ASP A 61 -23.78 24.69 19.73
C ASP A 61 -25.15 24.70 19.04
N THR A 62 -25.15 24.64 17.70
CA THR A 62 -26.34 24.29 16.94
C THR A 62 -26.27 22.81 16.58
N THR A 63 -26.44 21.99 17.61
CA THR A 63 -27.14 20.71 17.48
C THR A 63 -28.53 20.98 16.91
N GLU A 64 -28.61 21.14 15.59
CA GLU A 64 -29.89 21.14 14.87
C GLU A 64 -30.48 19.73 14.95
N GLU A 65 -31.20 19.47 16.05
CA GLU A 65 -32.28 18.51 16.08
C GLU A 65 -33.26 18.86 14.95
N ALA A 66 -33.03 18.28 13.76
CA ALA A 66 -33.95 18.35 12.65
C ALA A 66 -35.23 17.60 13.02
N THR A 67 -36.14 18.31 13.66
CA THR A 67 -37.54 17.97 13.84
C THR A 67 -38.23 18.00 12.48
N ASP A 68 -38.35 16.84 11.83
CA ASP A 68 -39.54 16.43 11.07
C ASP A 68 -39.40 14.94 10.70
N GLU A 69 -40.14 14.07 11.41
CA GLU A 69 -40.08 12.60 11.38
C GLU A 69 -40.61 11.95 10.08
N ALA A 70 -40.59 12.65 8.94
CA ALA A 70 -41.14 12.14 7.69
C ALA A 70 -40.04 11.72 6.72
N TRP A 71 -39.93 10.42 6.47
CA TRP A 71 -39.15 9.89 5.35
C TRP A 71 -39.69 10.42 4.02
N ASN A 72 -38.80 10.68 3.06
CA ASN A 72 -39.19 11.23 1.76
C ASN A 72 -40.23 10.31 1.07
N PRO A 73 -41.50 10.75 0.92
CA PRO A 73 -42.54 9.94 0.31
C PRO A 73 -42.25 9.59 -1.16
N ALA A 74 -41.36 10.32 -1.83
CA ALA A 74 -40.93 10.01 -3.19
C ALA A 74 -40.08 8.73 -3.27
N HIS A 75 -39.40 8.34 -2.18
CA HIS A 75 -38.53 7.17 -2.15
C HIS A 75 -39.28 5.89 -1.74
N VAL A 76 -40.24 6.02 -0.83
CA VAL A 76 -40.88 4.88 -0.17
C VAL A 76 -42.40 4.93 -0.19
N GLY A 77 -43.02 5.95 -0.78
CA GLY A 77 -44.47 6.16 -0.76
C GLY A 77 -44.98 6.84 0.52
N VAL A 78 -46.21 7.33 0.49
CA VAL A 78 -46.85 8.03 1.62
C VAL A 78 -46.95 7.09 2.84
N GLY A 79 -46.40 7.52 3.97
CA GLY A 79 -46.36 6.71 5.20
C GLY A 79 -45.36 5.55 5.16
N GLY A 80 -44.44 5.56 4.19
CA GLY A 80 -43.27 4.69 4.16
C GLY A 80 -42.16 5.16 5.09
N VAL A 81 -41.18 4.29 5.32
CA VAL A 81 -40.02 4.50 6.20
C VAL A 81 -38.77 4.07 5.44
N GLY A 82 -37.84 4.99 5.21
CA GLY A 82 -36.56 4.75 4.55
C GLY A 82 -36.27 5.75 3.43
N ARG A 83 -35.08 5.63 2.85
CA ARG A 83 -34.62 6.43 1.70
C ARG A 83 -33.94 5.54 0.66
N VAL A 84 -33.80 6.06 -0.56
CA VAL A 84 -32.92 5.45 -1.56
C VAL A 84 -31.48 5.58 -1.09
N TRP A 85 -30.75 4.46 -1.15
CA TRP A 85 -29.31 4.40 -0.90
C TRP A 85 -28.55 4.90 -2.14
N THR A 86 -27.53 5.72 -1.92
CA THR A 86 -26.69 6.34 -2.95
C THR A 86 -25.24 5.91 -2.80
N LEU A 87 -24.46 5.94 -3.88
CA LEU A 87 -23.04 5.55 -3.87
C LEU A 87 -22.18 6.38 -2.90
N GLU A 88 -22.58 7.63 -2.65
CA GLU A 88 -22.04 8.51 -1.61
C GLU A 88 -22.08 7.89 -0.19
N ASP A 89 -22.96 6.92 0.06
CA ASP A 89 -23.12 6.26 1.36
C ASP A 89 -22.07 5.14 1.61
N GLU A 90 -21.18 4.83 0.65
CA GLU A 90 -20.19 3.74 0.74
C GLU A 90 -18.80 4.19 1.25
N GLY A 91 -18.62 5.48 1.58
CA GLY A 91 -17.45 5.99 2.30
C GLY A 91 -16.10 5.79 1.58
N GLY A 92 -16.10 5.79 0.25
CA GLY A 92 -14.89 5.53 -0.54
C GLY A 92 -14.81 6.40 -1.79
N ALA A 93 -13.73 7.19 -1.82
CA ALA A 93 -13.19 7.99 -2.93
C ALA A 93 -13.96 9.27 -3.29
N ASP A 94 -13.26 10.40 -3.11
CA ASP A 94 -13.37 11.58 -3.96
C ASP A 94 -13.63 11.15 -5.39
N SER A 95 -14.83 11.42 -5.86
CA SER A 95 -15.05 11.62 -7.27
C SER A 95 -15.51 13.07 -7.41
N ASP A 96 -14.54 13.97 -7.47
CA ASP A 96 -14.67 15.27 -8.11
C ASP A 96 -15.03 15.04 -9.59
N VAL A 97 -16.28 14.65 -9.83
CA VAL A 97 -16.89 14.66 -11.15
C VAL A 97 -17.64 15.97 -11.21
N ASP A 98 -17.02 16.96 -11.83
CA ASP A 98 -17.68 18.20 -12.23
C ASP A 98 -19.03 17.86 -12.88
N ASP A 99 -20.08 18.47 -12.31
CA ASP A 99 -21.49 18.24 -12.60
C ASP A 99 -21.88 18.98 -13.91
N ASP A 100 -21.22 18.65 -15.02
CA ASP A 100 -21.49 19.25 -16.34
C ASP A 100 -22.00 18.22 -17.36
N ASP A 101 -23.23 18.48 -17.81
CA ASP A 101 -23.91 18.00 -19.00
C ASP A 101 -24.24 16.49 -19.18
N GLY A 102 -25.49 16.15 -18.83
CA GLY A 102 -26.44 15.57 -19.79
C GLY A 102 -26.37 14.07 -20.13
N GLU A 103 -25.31 13.38 -19.75
CA GLU A 103 -25.18 11.91 -19.80
C GLU A 103 -25.11 11.46 -18.32
N ASP A 104 -25.90 10.54 -17.75
CA ASP A 104 -26.19 9.22 -18.27
C ASP A 104 -27.00 8.41 -17.22
N ALA A 105 -28.34 8.42 -17.32
CA ALA A 105 -29.17 7.57 -16.45
C ALA A 105 -28.86 6.07 -16.63
N ALA A 106 -28.30 5.69 -17.78
CA ALA A 106 -27.91 4.31 -18.06
C ALA A 106 -26.57 3.95 -17.37
N THR A 107 -25.60 4.85 -17.31
CA THR A 107 -24.35 4.62 -16.57
C THR A 107 -24.57 4.61 -15.07
N ARG A 108 -25.44 5.47 -14.53
CA ARG A 108 -25.85 5.39 -13.12
C ARG A 108 -26.57 4.07 -12.81
N LEU A 109 -27.40 3.59 -13.73
CA LEU A 109 -28.07 2.28 -13.63
C LEU A 109 -27.06 1.11 -13.73
N GLU A 110 -26.04 1.23 -14.58
CA GLU A 110 -24.98 0.22 -14.73
C GLU A 110 -24.14 0.11 -13.45
N GLN A 111 -23.74 1.24 -12.85
CA GLN A 111 -23.04 1.28 -11.56
C GLN A 111 -23.88 0.68 -10.42
N LEU A 112 -25.18 0.99 -10.37
CA LEU A 112 -26.08 0.37 -9.39
C LEU A 112 -26.14 -1.15 -9.57
N LYS A 113 -26.31 -1.64 -10.80
CA LYS A 113 -26.34 -3.08 -11.09
C LYS A 113 -25.04 -3.81 -10.72
N LEU A 114 -23.88 -3.16 -10.78
CA LEU A 114 -22.58 -3.73 -10.34
C LEU A 114 -22.57 -4.09 -8.84
N THR A 115 -23.40 -3.42 -8.04
CA THR A 115 -23.50 -3.63 -6.59
C THR A 115 -24.62 -4.59 -6.18
N LEU A 116 -25.28 -5.25 -7.14
CA LEU A 116 -26.35 -6.23 -6.92
C LEU A 116 -25.83 -7.66 -7.14
N ILE A 117 -26.30 -8.59 -6.32
CA ILE A 117 -26.15 -10.02 -6.58
C ILE A 117 -27.20 -10.42 -7.64
N GLY A 118 -26.74 -10.92 -8.79
CA GLY A 118 -27.60 -11.48 -9.84
C GLY A 118 -27.90 -10.55 -11.02
N ALA A 119 -26.93 -9.75 -11.48
CA ALA A 119 -26.97 -9.02 -12.76
C ALA A 119 -26.27 -9.84 -13.88
N PRO A 120 -26.90 -10.88 -14.45
CA PRO A 120 -26.25 -11.81 -15.38
C PRO A 120 -25.82 -11.14 -16.69
N ASP A 121 -26.51 -10.06 -17.10
CA ASP A 121 -26.19 -9.22 -18.25
C ASP A 121 -24.88 -8.46 -18.06
N LEU A 122 -24.68 -7.84 -16.89
CA LEU A 122 -23.42 -7.17 -16.57
C LEU A 122 -22.30 -8.15 -16.27
N VAL A 123 -22.57 -9.25 -15.57
CA VAL A 123 -21.59 -10.31 -15.38
C VAL A 123 -21.16 -10.91 -16.72
N ALA A 124 -22.08 -11.09 -17.68
CA ALA A 124 -21.75 -11.53 -19.03
C ALA A 124 -20.97 -10.46 -19.82
N LYS A 125 -21.33 -9.17 -19.68
CA LYS A 125 -20.60 -8.05 -20.31
C LYS A 125 -19.18 -7.92 -19.74
N GLN A 126 -19.03 -8.02 -18.43
CA GLN A 126 -17.74 -8.02 -17.72
C GLN A 126 -16.92 -9.25 -18.10
N ARG A 127 -17.54 -10.44 -18.14
CA ARG A 127 -16.89 -11.69 -18.55
C ARG A 127 -16.50 -11.67 -20.03
N ASN A 128 -17.29 -11.06 -20.90
CA ASN A 128 -16.92 -10.85 -22.31
C ASN A 128 -15.85 -9.78 -22.47
N ARG A 129 -15.85 -8.73 -21.62
CA ARG A 129 -14.78 -7.74 -21.58
C ARG A 129 -13.48 -8.41 -21.10
N LEU A 130 -13.54 -9.22 -20.04
CA LEU A 130 -12.41 -10.00 -19.54
C LEU A 130 -11.94 -11.04 -20.57
N ALA A 131 -12.85 -11.72 -21.26
CA ALA A 131 -12.50 -12.64 -22.36
C ALA A 131 -11.94 -11.90 -23.58
N SER A 132 -12.38 -10.67 -23.82
CA SER A 132 -11.76 -9.78 -24.81
C SER A 132 -10.38 -9.34 -24.36
N TRP A 133 -10.16 -9.09 -23.07
CA TRP A 133 -8.83 -8.81 -22.52
C TRP A 133 -7.91 -10.03 -22.57
N ASP A 134 -8.41 -11.24 -22.27
CA ASP A 134 -7.69 -12.51 -22.50
C ASP A 134 -7.42 -12.74 -23.99
N ALA A 135 -8.35 -12.36 -24.88
CA ALA A 135 -8.13 -12.43 -26.32
C ALA A 135 -7.13 -11.39 -26.84
N LEU A 136 -7.00 -10.24 -26.17
CA LEU A 136 -5.94 -9.25 -26.42
C LEU A 136 -4.60 -9.68 -25.79
N SER A 137 -4.63 -10.46 -24.70
CA SER A 137 -3.46 -11.14 -24.14
C SER A 137 -3.04 -12.38 -24.95
N SER A 138 -3.96 -12.94 -25.74
CA SER A 138 -3.77 -14.06 -26.67
C SER A 138 -3.58 -13.58 -28.12
N SER A 139 -3.59 -12.26 -28.34
CA SER A 139 -3.21 -11.65 -29.61
C SER A 139 -1.69 -11.62 -29.67
N ASP A 140 -1.18 -12.78 -30.02
CA ASP A 140 0.14 -13.06 -30.54
C ASP A 140 0.47 -12.13 -31.74
N ASP A 141 0.83 -10.88 -31.44
CA ASP A 141 1.83 -10.19 -32.25
C ASP A 141 3.17 -10.75 -31.77
N GLU A 142 3.62 -11.82 -32.43
CA GLU A 142 5.03 -12.22 -32.49
C GLU A 142 5.83 -11.10 -33.20
N GLU A 143 5.81 -9.88 -32.67
CA GLU A 143 6.82 -8.88 -32.98
C GLU A 143 8.03 -9.24 -32.13
N ALA A 144 8.81 -10.21 -32.65
CA ALA A 144 10.09 -10.70 -32.12
C ALA A 144 10.45 -10.11 -30.76
N ALA A 145 9.87 -10.68 -29.69
CA ALA A 145 10.31 -10.41 -28.35
C ALA A 145 11.82 -10.59 -28.34
N ALA A 146 12.55 -9.49 -28.16
CA ALA A 146 13.95 -9.55 -27.82
C ALA A 146 14.08 -10.55 -26.65
N PRO A 147 15.14 -11.36 -26.61
CA PRO A 147 15.26 -12.52 -25.73
C PRO A 147 15.32 -12.08 -24.26
N PHE A 148 14.15 -11.89 -23.65
CA PHE A 148 13.95 -11.56 -22.23
C PHE A 148 13.15 -12.65 -21.50
N ASP A 149 12.86 -13.78 -22.17
CA ASP A 149 12.11 -14.92 -21.60
C ASP A 149 12.97 -15.84 -20.70
N ASP A 150 14.23 -15.45 -20.43
CA ASP A 150 15.17 -16.16 -19.55
C ASP A 150 15.54 -15.37 -18.26
N GLU A 151 14.99 -14.17 -18.04
CA GLU A 151 15.27 -13.38 -16.82
C GLU A 151 14.58 -14.03 -15.61
N ASP A 152 15.33 -14.27 -14.52
CA ASP A 152 14.73 -14.80 -13.29
C ASP A 152 13.63 -13.85 -12.81
N PRO A 153 12.43 -14.34 -12.45
CA PRO A 153 11.33 -13.48 -12.02
C PRO A 153 11.67 -12.57 -10.82
N LEU A 154 12.65 -12.96 -9.99
CA LEU A 154 13.15 -12.13 -8.89
C LEU A 154 14.02 -11.00 -9.41
N ASP A 155 14.90 -11.28 -10.37
CA ASP A 155 15.75 -10.25 -11.00
C ASP A 155 14.91 -9.18 -11.70
N GLY A 156 13.86 -9.60 -12.41
CA GLY A 156 12.90 -8.68 -13.01
C GLY A 156 12.19 -7.80 -11.98
N PHE A 157 11.77 -8.38 -10.85
CA PHE A 157 11.17 -7.64 -9.73
C PHE A 157 12.15 -6.62 -9.12
N VAL A 158 13.37 -7.07 -8.81
CA VAL A 158 14.42 -6.25 -8.20
C VAL A 158 14.75 -5.07 -9.11
N ARG A 159 14.87 -5.30 -10.42
CA ARG A 159 15.14 -4.24 -11.40
C ARG A 159 14.05 -3.17 -11.42
N VAL A 160 12.78 -3.57 -11.40
CA VAL A 160 11.65 -2.61 -11.41
C VAL A 160 11.61 -1.79 -10.12
N VAL A 161 11.77 -2.43 -8.95
CA VAL A 161 11.80 -1.72 -7.67
C VAL A 161 13.02 -0.79 -7.58
N MET A 162 14.17 -1.21 -8.10
CA MET A 162 15.36 -0.35 -8.18
C MET A 162 15.11 0.87 -9.06
N ASP A 163 14.42 0.72 -10.21
CA ASP A 163 14.06 1.84 -11.09
C ASP A 163 13.09 2.83 -10.41
N MET A 164 12.11 2.33 -9.65
CA MET A 164 11.25 3.15 -8.80
C MET A 164 12.08 3.96 -7.79
N VAL A 165 13.06 3.32 -7.14
CA VAL A 165 13.94 3.98 -6.15
C VAL A 165 14.79 5.07 -6.79
N VAL A 166 15.41 4.77 -7.92
CA VAL A 166 16.24 5.71 -8.68
C VAL A 166 15.42 6.89 -9.18
N SER A 167 14.24 6.63 -9.76
CA SER A 167 13.36 7.66 -10.30
C SER A 167 12.77 8.54 -9.19
N GLY A 168 12.27 7.93 -8.11
CA GLY A 168 11.69 8.65 -6.98
C GLY A 168 12.70 9.54 -6.25
N ASP A 169 13.98 9.14 -6.20
CA ASP A 169 15.00 10.01 -5.61
C ASP A 169 15.25 11.29 -6.42
N HIS A 170 15.20 11.21 -7.76
CA HIS A 170 15.38 12.34 -8.66
C HIS A 170 14.12 13.22 -8.78
N GLY A 171 12.93 12.62 -8.70
CA GLY A 171 11.64 13.30 -8.85
C GLY A 171 11.26 14.21 -7.68
N GLY A 172 11.82 13.94 -6.49
CA GLY A 172 11.51 14.70 -5.28
C GLY A 172 10.15 14.34 -4.66
N ASP A 173 9.54 13.25 -5.11
CA ASP A 173 8.33 12.70 -4.52
C ASP A 173 8.54 12.40 -3.04
N GLY A 174 7.50 12.57 -2.23
CA GLY A 174 7.54 12.16 -0.83
C GLY A 174 7.90 10.67 -0.76
N VAL A 175 8.97 10.33 -0.04
CA VAL A 175 9.49 8.96 0.07
C VAL A 175 8.38 7.97 0.52
N ASP A 176 7.39 8.48 1.25
CA ASP A 176 6.20 7.74 1.69
C ASP A 176 5.23 7.36 0.55
N ASN A 177 5.08 8.20 -0.48
CA ASN A 177 4.27 7.87 -1.66
C ASN A 177 4.93 6.73 -2.44
N LEU A 178 6.25 6.78 -2.60
CA LEU A 178 6.96 5.72 -3.27
C LEU A 178 6.91 4.40 -2.50
N PHE A 179 6.89 4.44 -1.17
CA PHE A 179 6.65 3.23 -0.38
C PHE A 179 5.29 2.60 -0.68
N LEU A 180 4.23 3.39 -0.91
CA LEU A 180 2.93 2.85 -1.31
C LEU A 180 3.00 2.15 -2.67
N GLU A 181 3.75 2.71 -3.62
CA GLU A 181 3.97 2.09 -4.94
C GLU A 181 4.75 0.78 -4.82
N ILE A 182 5.88 0.80 -4.11
CA ILE A 182 6.72 -0.39 -3.88
C ILE A 182 5.92 -1.47 -3.16
N LYS A 183 5.15 -1.10 -2.12
CA LYS A 183 4.31 -2.03 -1.36
C LYS A 183 3.20 -2.61 -2.23
N SER A 184 2.57 -1.81 -3.07
CA SER A 184 1.54 -2.28 -4.01
C SER A 184 2.13 -3.26 -5.02
N TYR A 185 3.31 -2.96 -5.57
CA TYR A 185 4.00 -3.83 -6.51
C TYR A 185 4.49 -5.13 -5.85
N LYS A 186 5.01 -5.07 -4.62
CA LYS A 186 5.34 -6.24 -3.80
C LYS A 186 4.16 -7.21 -3.70
N PHE A 187 2.96 -6.71 -3.39
CA PHE A 187 1.78 -7.56 -3.29
C PHE A 187 1.32 -8.09 -4.65
N ALA A 188 1.39 -7.27 -5.70
CA ALA A 188 1.06 -7.71 -7.06
C ALA A 188 1.97 -8.84 -7.55
N GLN A 189 3.25 -8.82 -7.17
CA GLN A 189 4.25 -9.82 -7.55
C GLN A 189 4.42 -10.94 -6.51
N ASN A 190 3.62 -10.97 -5.44
CA ASN A 190 3.69 -11.93 -4.33
C ASN A 190 5.12 -12.07 -3.74
N ARG A 191 5.77 -10.94 -3.48
CA ARG A 191 7.15 -10.87 -2.93
C ARG A 191 7.19 -10.56 -1.44
N SER A 192 8.33 -10.83 -0.81
CA SER A 192 8.62 -10.49 0.58
C SER A 192 9.14 -9.05 0.71
N PHE A 193 9.21 -8.51 1.93
CA PHE A 193 9.87 -7.23 2.15
C PHE A 193 11.40 -7.34 2.06
N ALA A 194 11.97 -8.51 2.37
CA ALA A 194 13.37 -8.80 2.09
C ALA A 194 13.71 -8.65 0.59
N ASP A 195 12.83 -9.11 -0.32
CA ASP A 195 12.98 -8.90 -1.76
C ASP A 195 12.95 -7.40 -2.13
N CYS A 196 12.09 -6.61 -1.47
CA CYS A 196 12.07 -5.15 -1.65
C CYS A 196 13.39 -4.52 -1.19
N LEU A 197 13.92 -4.93 -0.03
CA LEU A 197 15.19 -4.44 0.51
C LEU A 197 16.37 -4.80 -0.39
N ALA A 198 16.35 -5.98 -1.01
CA ALA A 198 17.35 -6.42 -2.00
C ALA A 198 17.39 -5.53 -3.25
N ALA A 199 16.33 -4.77 -3.53
CA ALA A 199 16.30 -3.77 -4.58
C ALA A 199 16.61 -2.36 -4.06
N ILE A 200 16.03 -1.96 -2.92
CA ILE A 200 16.16 -0.62 -2.36
C ILE A 200 17.61 -0.32 -2.00
N LEU A 201 18.26 -1.16 -1.19
CA LEU A 201 19.60 -0.85 -0.67
C LEU A 201 20.65 -0.75 -1.79
N PRO A 202 20.76 -1.73 -2.72
CA PRO A 202 21.65 -1.58 -3.86
C PRO A 202 21.30 -0.39 -4.75
N GLY A 203 20.00 -0.07 -4.91
CA GLY A 203 19.54 1.08 -5.68
C GLY A 203 20.05 2.40 -5.11
N LEU A 204 19.99 2.56 -3.79
CA LEU A 204 20.52 3.74 -3.09
C LEU A 204 22.04 3.87 -3.26
N CYS A 205 22.77 2.76 -3.16
CA CYS A 205 24.22 2.76 -3.38
C CYS A 205 24.60 3.07 -4.84
N ASN A 206 23.82 2.61 -5.82
CA ASN A 206 24.06 2.86 -7.24
C ASN A 206 23.87 4.34 -7.63
N LEU A 207 23.11 5.11 -6.84
CA LEU A 207 22.91 6.55 -7.05
C LEU A 207 24.14 7.38 -6.66
N ILE A 208 25.12 6.80 -5.95
CA ILE A 208 26.27 7.55 -5.47
C ILE A 208 27.35 7.64 -6.56
N PRO A 209 27.72 8.84 -7.01
CA PRO A 209 28.78 9.00 -8.01
C PRO A 209 30.13 8.60 -7.40
N ARG A 210 30.83 7.67 -8.05
CA ARG A 210 32.11 7.10 -7.56
C ARG A 210 33.36 7.73 -8.19
N ALA A 211 33.24 8.22 -9.41
CA ALA A 211 34.39 8.69 -10.19
C ALA A 211 35.12 9.86 -9.50
N ASN A 212 36.46 9.75 -9.45
CA ASN A 212 37.38 10.75 -8.89
C ASN A 212 37.09 11.13 -7.42
N LYS A 213 36.58 10.20 -6.62
CA LYS A 213 36.31 10.39 -5.19
C LYS A 213 37.07 9.39 -4.35
N THR A 214 37.42 9.81 -3.14
CA THR A 214 37.93 8.91 -2.11
C THR A 214 36.78 8.19 -1.42
N ASP A 215 37.08 7.08 -0.75
CA ASP A 215 36.09 6.26 -0.05
C ASP A 215 35.26 7.09 0.94
N MET A 216 35.90 7.97 1.72
CA MET A 216 35.19 8.85 2.67
C MET A 216 34.31 9.90 1.99
N GLN A 217 34.67 10.36 0.79
CA GLN A 217 33.80 11.25 0.01
C GLN A 217 32.56 10.51 -0.51
N ILE A 218 32.72 9.24 -0.86
CA ILE A 218 31.60 8.38 -1.29
C ILE A 218 30.68 8.12 -0.11
N LEU A 219 31.22 7.79 1.07
CA LEU A 219 30.46 7.60 2.29
C LEU A 219 29.69 8.87 2.70
N ALA A 220 30.32 10.04 2.58
CA ALA A 220 29.67 11.33 2.88
C ALA A 220 28.50 11.66 1.95
N LEU A 221 28.46 11.08 0.74
CA LEU A 221 27.32 11.18 -0.17
C LEU A 221 26.27 10.09 0.08
N LEU A 222 26.70 8.90 0.52
CA LEU A 222 25.83 7.78 0.81
C LEU A 222 25.01 7.99 2.09
N LYS A 223 25.64 8.47 3.18
CA LYS A 223 24.95 8.61 4.48
C LYS A 223 23.66 9.45 4.42
N PRO A 224 23.64 10.67 3.83
CA PRO A 224 22.41 11.45 3.71
C PRO A 224 21.34 10.77 2.87
N LYS A 225 21.75 9.93 1.91
CA LYS A 225 20.85 9.17 1.06
C LYS A 225 20.19 8.03 1.82
N LEU A 226 20.94 7.31 2.67
CA LEU A 226 20.39 6.29 3.56
C LEU A 226 19.47 6.93 4.60
N GLU A 227 19.85 8.06 5.19
CA GLU A 227 19.03 8.82 6.15
C GLU A 227 17.68 9.25 5.54
N LYS A 228 17.69 9.82 4.34
CA LYS A 228 16.48 10.22 3.60
C LYS A 228 15.51 9.05 3.41
N TRP A 229 16.02 7.85 3.18
CA TRP A 229 15.24 6.65 2.88
C TRP A 229 14.97 5.76 4.10
N SER A 230 15.44 6.17 5.28
CA SER A 230 15.35 5.35 6.50
C SER A 230 13.91 4.99 6.86
N SER A 231 12.97 5.92 6.72
CA SER A 231 11.55 5.65 6.99
C SER A 231 10.97 4.53 6.12
N VAL A 232 11.42 4.41 4.87
CA VAL A 232 10.98 3.37 3.94
C VAL A 232 11.62 2.03 4.28
N VAL A 233 12.92 2.02 4.58
CA VAL A 233 13.62 0.81 5.01
C VAL A 233 12.98 0.25 6.29
N LEU A 234 12.76 1.09 7.30
CA LEU A 234 12.11 0.68 8.55
C LEU A 234 10.69 0.15 8.34
N LYS A 235 9.91 0.71 7.41
CA LYS A 235 8.57 0.19 7.07
C LYS A 235 8.61 -1.17 6.35
N CYS A 236 9.74 -1.56 5.79
CA CYS A 236 9.96 -2.90 5.24
C CYS A 236 10.39 -3.91 6.31
N VAL A 237 10.94 -3.47 7.43
CA VAL A 237 11.38 -4.37 8.52
C VAL A 237 10.18 -4.83 9.34
N MET A 238 9.77 -6.09 9.15
CA MET A 238 8.64 -6.68 9.87
C MET A 238 9.11 -7.57 11.03
N GLY A 239 10.36 -8.04 11.00
CA GLY A 239 11.03 -8.77 12.06
C GLY A 239 12.49 -9.05 11.72
N ASP A 240 13.10 -10.03 12.39
CA ASP A 240 14.53 -10.32 12.27
C ASP A 240 14.93 -10.84 10.88
N VAL A 241 14.01 -11.48 10.16
CA VAL A 241 14.24 -11.95 8.78
C VAL A 241 14.71 -10.80 7.88
N GLU A 242 14.06 -9.65 7.96
CA GLU A 242 14.47 -8.49 7.17
C GLU A 242 15.75 -7.85 7.72
N ARG A 243 15.97 -7.85 9.03
CA ARG A 243 17.20 -7.27 9.63
C ARG A 243 18.44 -8.05 9.23
N VAL A 244 18.40 -9.38 9.30
CA VAL A 244 19.48 -10.25 8.81
C VAL A 244 19.67 -10.04 7.31
N ALA A 245 18.59 -10.00 6.53
CA ALA A 245 18.67 -9.74 5.09
C ALA A 245 19.37 -8.40 4.78
N ILE A 246 19.15 -7.33 5.56
CA ILE A 246 19.84 -6.04 5.36
C ILE A 246 21.35 -6.22 5.46
N VAL A 247 21.85 -6.93 6.48
CA VAL A 247 23.30 -7.18 6.64
C VAL A 247 23.83 -7.97 5.44
N GLU A 248 23.16 -9.05 5.05
CA GLU A 248 23.54 -9.92 3.94
C GLU A 248 23.52 -9.19 2.59
N ILE A 249 22.50 -8.37 2.32
CA ILE A 249 22.38 -7.57 1.09
C ILE A 249 23.53 -6.57 0.99
N LEU A 250 23.82 -5.86 2.08
CA LEU A 250 24.93 -4.90 2.10
C LEU A 250 26.27 -5.59 1.92
N ALA A 251 26.48 -6.74 2.56
CA ALA A 251 27.70 -7.53 2.42
C ALA A 251 27.87 -8.06 0.99
N ALA A 252 26.82 -8.64 0.40
CA ALA A 252 26.81 -9.10 -0.98
C ALA A 252 27.09 -7.95 -1.96
N TYR A 253 26.42 -6.81 -1.79
CA TYR A 253 26.64 -5.64 -2.63
C TYR A 253 28.09 -5.13 -2.57
N CYS A 254 28.70 -5.14 -1.38
CA CYS A 254 30.09 -4.72 -1.18
C CYS A 254 31.11 -5.69 -1.78
N LEU A 255 30.75 -6.96 -2.01
CA LEU A 255 31.62 -7.97 -2.61
C LEU A 255 31.40 -8.19 -4.11
N GLU A 256 30.27 -7.74 -4.65
CA GLU A 256 29.99 -7.82 -6.09
C GLU A 256 31.17 -7.21 -6.89
N PRO A 257 31.73 -7.90 -7.91
CA PRO A 257 32.93 -7.45 -8.62
C PRO A 257 32.84 -6.01 -9.18
N ALA A 258 31.64 -5.56 -9.54
CA ALA A 258 31.40 -4.19 -10.03
C ALA A 258 31.51 -3.10 -8.94
N ASN A 259 31.49 -3.50 -7.67
CA ASN A 259 31.36 -2.63 -6.51
C ASN A 259 32.53 -2.77 -5.52
N ALA A 260 33.15 -3.95 -5.47
CA ALA A 260 34.16 -4.32 -4.47
C ALA A 260 35.34 -3.34 -4.38
N ALA A 261 35.81 -2.80 -5.50
CA ALA A 261 36.90 -1.83 -5.53
C ALA A 261 36.61 -0.52 -4.76
N THR A 262 35.34 -0.23 -4.50
CA THR A 262 34.90 0.97 -3.79
C THR A 262 34.28 0.63 -2.44
N TYR A 263 33.36 -0.35 -2.42
CA TYR A 263 32.48 -0.57 -1.28
C TYR A 263 33.02 -1.57 -0.27
N SER A 264 33.93 -2.47 -0.66
CA SER A 264 34.48 -3.47 0.27
C SER A 264 35.18 -2.82 1.46
N GLY A 265 35.99 -1.78 1.23
CA GLY A 265 36.66 -1.02 2.30
C GLY A 265 35.74 -0.07 3.08
N LEU A 266 34.49 0.11 2.62
CA LEU A 266 33.48 0.95 3.27
C LEU A 266 32.48 0.14 4.09
N PHE A 267 32.46 -1.19 3.96
CA PHE A 267 31.44 -2.05 4.57
C PHE A 267 31.28 -1.80 6.07
N ARG A 268 32.39 -1.70 6.82
CA ARG A 268 32.39 -1.31 8.25
C ARG A 268 31.53 -0.09 8.55
N PHE A 269 31.70 0.99 7.78
CA PHE A 269 30.99 2.24 8.01
C PHE A 269 29.54 2.15 7.55
N ILE A 270 29.27 1.41 6.48
CA ILE A 270 27.91 1.19 5.98
C ILE A 270 27.10 0.37 6.99
N LEU A 271 27.70 -0.68 7.56
CA LEU A 271 27.08 -1.48 8.61
C LEU A 271 26.83 -0.65 9.87
N GLN A 272 27.77 0.23 10.24
CA GLN A 272 27.56 1.18 11.35
C GLN A 272 26.39 2.12 11.07
N ILE A 273 26.28 2.68 9.86
CA ILE A 273 25.15 3.54 9.51
C ILE A 273 23.83 2.77 9.61
N ALA A 274 23.80 1.52 9.15
CA ALA A 274 22.59 0.68 9.27
C ALA A 274 22.21 0.42 10.74
N TYR A 275 23.19 0.22 11.62
CA TYR A 275 23.00 0.11 13.07
C TYR A 275 22.51 1.42 13.68
N ASP A 276 23.17 2.54 13.41
CA ASP A 276 22.81 3.89 13.89
C ASP A 276 21.40 4.31 13.44
N LEU A 277 20.94 3.82 12.29
CA LEU A 277 19.59 4.06 11.76
C LEU A 277 18.53 3.06 12.26
N GLU A 278 18.90 2.17 13.19
CA GLU A 278 18.04 1.14 13.79
C GLU A 278 17.48 0.13 12.77
N TRP A 279 18.15 -0.03 11.61
CA TRP A 279 17.77 -1.00 10.59
C TRP A 279 18.12 -2.43 11.03
N VAL A 280 19.20 -2.57 11.79
CA VAL A 280 19.72 -3.83 12.30
C VAL A 280 20.05 -3.68 13.78
N THR A 281 20.04 -4.79 14.51
CA THR A 281 20.47 -4.85 15.92
C THR A 281 21.76 -5.64 16.05
N GLU A 282 22.35 -5.64 17.24
CA GLU A 282 23.56 -6.41 17.56
C GLU A 282 23.35 -7.90 17.32
N ASP A 283 22.23 -8.44 17.78
CA ASP A 283 21.86 -9.85 17.60
C ASP A 283 21.88 -10.25 16.12
N ASN A 284 21.34 -9.41 15.24
CA ASN A 284 21.31 -9.71 13.81
C ASN A 284 22.71 -9.60 13.16
N ILE A 285 23.57 -8.70 13.67
CA ILE A 285 24.95 -8.57 13.20
C ILE A 285 25.78 -9.78 13.65
N PHE A 286 25.62 -10.23 14.89
CA PHE A 286 26.29 -11.42 15.41
C PHE A 286 25.78 -12.71 14.75
N GLU A 287 24.48 -12.80 14.44
CA GLU A 287 23.93 -13.91 13.67
C GLU A 287 24.59 -14.01 12.28
N TRP A 288 24.79 -12.87 11.60
CA TRP A 288 25.54 -12.81 10.35
C TRP A 288 27.03 -13.17 10.54
N GLU A 289 27.66 -12.70 11.62
CA GLU A 289 29.05 -13.04 11.94
C GLU A 289 29.24 -14.55 12.17
N ASP A 290 28.31 -15.22 12.84
CA ASP A 290 28.42 -16.66 13.13
C ASP A 290 28.08 -17.54 11.92
N ASN A 291 27.29 -17.03 10.98
CA ASN A 291 26.86 -17.77 9.80
C ASN A 291 27.93 -17.81 8.69
N GLN A 292 28.74 -18.86 8.67
CA GLN A 292 29.81 -19.06 7.67
C GLN A 292 29.33 -19.13 6.21
N ASP A 293 28.05 -19.42 5.99
CA ASP A 293 27.45 -19.46 4.64
C ASP A 293 26.91 -18.09 4.19
N ALA A 294 26.87 -17.09 5.09
CA ALA A 294 26.35 -15.77 4.77
C ALA A 294 27.29 -14.97 3.84
N PRO A 295 26.76 -14.10 2.97
CA PRO A 295 27.57 -13.20 2.15
C PRO A 295 28.52 -12.37 3.01
N GLY A 296 29.76 -12.20 2.57
CA GLY A 296 30.78 -11.49 3.35
C GLY A 296 31.79 -12.42 4.00
N HIS A 297 31.45 -13.67 4.26
CA HIS A 297 32.36 -14.63 4.88
C HIS A 297 33.41 -15.21 3.93
N PRO A 298 34.66 -15.42 4.40
CA PRO A 298 35.25 -14.84 5.61
C PRO A 298 35.76 -13.40 5.40
N SER A 299 35.76 -12.90 4.15
CA SER A 299 36.53 -11.72 3.75
C SER A 299 36.18 -10.42 4.47
N LEU A 300 34.89 -10.08 4.57
CA LEU A 300 34.43 -8.86 5.25
C LEU A 300 34.46 -9.05 6.76
N VAL A 301 34.11 -10.24 7.26
CA VAL A 301 34.13 -10.52 8.70
C VAL A 301 35.54 -10.43 9.25
N GLN A 302 36.56 -10.94 8.55
CA GLN A 302 37.96 -10.87 8.97
C GLN A 302 38.64 -9.54 8.67
N ASP A 303 37.93 -8.57 8.07
CA ASP A 303 38.48 -7.23 7.86
C ASP A 303 38.75 -6.56 9.21
N ALA A 304 39.91 -5.92 9.36
CA ALA A 304 40.35 -5.35 10.63
C ALA A 304 39.40 -4.25 11.12
N ALA A 305 38.83 -3.45 10.22
CA ALA A 305 37.92 -2.37 10.61
C ALA A 305 36.56 -2.94 11.03
N VAL A 306 36.10 -4.03 10.40
CA VAL A 306 34.89 -4.76 10.78
C VAL A 306 35.05 -5.44 12.13
N GLN A 307 36.18 -6.12 12.39
CA GLN A 307 36.47 -6.71 13.69
C GLN A 307 36.50 -5.67 14.82
N GLU A 308 37.10 -4.50 14.59
CA GLU A 308 37.06 -3.39 15.55
C GLU A 308 35.62 -2.95 15.86
N PHE A 309 34.68 -3.04 14.89
CA PHE A 309 33.27 -2.80 15.17
C PHE A 309 32.65 -3.84 16.08
N LEU A 310 32.89 -5.11 15.75
CA LEU A 310 32.25 -6.23 16.40
C LEU A 310 32.73 -6.32 17.86
N GLU A 311 34.00 -6.03 18.09
CA GLU A 311 34.55 -5.85 19.44
C GLU A 311 33.91 -4.66 20.17
N TRP A 312 33.70 -3.53 19.49
CA TRP A 312 33.01 -2.39 20.09
C TRP A 312 31.56 -2.71 20.47
N LEU A 313 30.80 -3.39 19.60
CA LEU A 313 29.42 -3.82 19.89
C LEU A 313 29.36 -4.74 21.11
N ARG A 314 30.26 -5.73 21.20
CA ARG A 314 30.32 -6.63 22.37
C ARG A 314 30.69 -5.90 23.67
N GLY A 315 31.45 -4.81 23.57
CA GLY A 315 31.91 -4.04 24.72
C GLY A 315 30.86 -3.12 25.32
N ASP A 316 29.80 -2.78 24.60
CA ASP A 316 28.70 -1.95 25.14
C ASP A 316 27.87 -2.73 26.17
N ASP A 317 27.72 -4.04 25.97
CA ASP A 317 26.91 -4.96 26.79
C ASP A 317 27.51 -5.27 28.18
N GLU A 318 28.81 -5.02 28.40
CA GLU A 318 29.47 -5.25 29.71
C GLU A 318 29.37 -4.04 30.68
N SER A 319 28.73 -2.93 30.29
CA SER A 319 28.71 -1.68 31.07
C SER A 319 27.52 -1.49 32.02
N ASP A 320 26.46 -2.30 31.90
CA ASP A 320 25.16 -2.03 32.52
C ASP A 320 24.86 -2.87 33.79
N ASP A 321 25.83 -3.65 34.28
CA ASP A 321 25.65 -4.61 35.39
C ASP A 321 26.43 -4.26 36.70
N GLU A 322 26.85 -3.01 36.88
CA GLU A 322 27.46 -2.56 38.14
C GLU A 322 26.84 -1.24 38.64
N ASP A 323 25.62 -1.28 39.21
CA ASP A 323 25.15 -0.28 40.20
C ASP A 323 23.83 -0.72 40.86
N ASP A 324 23.87 -1.75 41.72
CA ASP A 324 22.84 -1.94 42.75
C ASP A 324 23.44 -2.59 44.00
N ASP A 325 24.25 -1.83 44.74
CA ASP A 325 24.60 -2.10 46.14
C ASP A 325 25.12 -0.80 46.81
N GLU A 326 24.22 0.06 47.31
CA GLU A 326 24.38 0.82 48.58
C GLU A 326 23.08 1.46 49.11
#